data_AF-A0A376RH82-F1
#
_entry.id   AF-A0A376RH82-F1
#
_cell.length_a   1.000
_cell.length_b   1.000
_cell.length_c   1.000
_cell.angle_alpha   90.00
_cell.angle_beta   90.00
_cell.angle_gamma   90.00
#
_symmetry.space_group_name_H-M   'P 1'
#
loop_
_entity.id
_entity.type
_entity.pdbx_description
1 polymer ?
#
loop_
_entity_poly.entity_id
_entity_poly.type
_entity_poly.pdbx_seq_one_letter_code
_entity_poly.pdbx_strand_id
1 'polypeptide(L)' 'METYLPVGLKHVLCTDISRDGTLAGSNVSLYEEVCARYPQVAFQSSGGIGDINDVAALRGTGVRGVIVGRAFTGR' A
#
# COMPACT_ATOMS: atom_id res chain seq x y z
N MET A 1 -7.29 -11.84 7.08
CA MET A 1 -8.17 -10.90 7.80
C MET A 1 -9.00 -11.61 8.85
N GLU A 2 -9.82 -12.59 8.45
CA GLU A 2 -10.72 -13.36 9.33
C GLU A 2 -10.04 -13.96 10.58
N THR A 3 -8.82 -14.47 10.44
CA THR A 3 -8.06 -15.05 11.56
C THR A 3 -7.63 -14.02 12.59
N TYR A 4 -7.25 -12.81 12.16
CA TYR A 4 -6.55 -11.83 13.02
C TYR A 4 -7.41 -10.65 13.45
N LEU A 5 -8.51 -10.35 12.72
CA LEU A 5 -9.45 -9.30 13.12
C LEU A 5 -10.06 -9.56 14.52
N PRO A 6 -10.50 -10.78 14.88
CA PRO A 6 -11.08 -11.04 16.21
C PRO A 6 -10.10 -10.83 17.37
N VAL A 7 -8.80 -10.94 17.10
CA VAL A 7 -7.73 -10.74 18.10
C VAL A 7 -7.07 -9.36 18.01
N GLY A 8 -7.70 -8.42 17.30
CA GLY A 8 -7.30 -7.01 17.34
C GLY A 8 -6.30 -6.56 16.28
N LEU A 9 -6.29 -7.17 15.09
CA LEU A 9 -5.52 -6.65 13.94
C LEU A 9 -5.86 -5.17 13.68
N LYS A 10 -4.83 -4.32 13.63
CA LYS A 10 -4.96 -2.88 13.36
C LYS A 10 -4.14 -2.38 12.18
N HIS A 11 -3.00 -3.01 11.89
CA HIS A 11 -2.07 -2.53 10.88
C HIS A 11 -1.72 -3.66 9.91
N VAL A 12 -1.68 -3.35 8.62
CA VAL A 12 -1.24 -4.27 7.57
C VAL A 12 -0.30 -3.54 6.64
N LEU A 13 0.89 -4.10 6.44
CA LEU A 13 1.74 -3.77 5.29
C LEU A 13 1.39 -4.75 4.17
N CYS A 14 0.95 -4.21 3.02
CA CYS A 14 0.56 -5.00 1.87
C CYS A 14 1.46 -4.62 0.69
N THR A 15 2.18 -5.60 0.15
CA THR A 15 3.02 -5.43 -1.03
C THR A 15 2.35 -6.08 -2.23
N ASP A 16 2.13 -5.33 -3.31
CA ASP A 16 1.89 -5.94 -4.61
C ASP A 16 3.24 -6.39 -5.19
N ILE A 17 3.49 -7.71 -5.14
CA ILE A 17 4.74 -8.33 -5.59
C ILE A 17 4.99 -8.07 -7.08
N SER A 18 3.93 -7.94 -7.90
CA SER A 18 4.09 -7.66 -9.33
C SER A 18 4.64 -6.25 -9.60
N ARG A 19 4.56 -5.36 -8.61
CA ARG A 19 5.06 -3.98 -8.67
C ARG A 19 6.36 -3.80 -7.89
N ASP A 20 6.79 -4.78 -7.10
CA ASP A 20 7.93 -4.58 -6.22
C ASP A 20 9.24 -4.32 -7.00
N GLY A 21 9.92 -3.23 -6.65
CA GLY A 21 11.11 -2.75 -7.35
C GLY A 21 10.90 -2.30 -8.80
N THR A 22 9.71 -2.34 -9.38
CA THR A 22 9.55 -2.04 -10.82
C THR A 22 9.64 -0.55 -11.16
N LEU A 23 9.45 0.33 -10.17
CA LEU A 23 9.31 1.78 -10.35
C LEU A 23 8.17 2.16 -11.31
N ALA A 24 7.19 1.27 -11.50
CA ALA A 24 6.09 1.42 -12.45
C ALA A 24 4.76 1.86 -11.81
N GLY A 25 4.85 2.50 -10.64
CA GLY A 25 3.72 2.92 -9.83
C GLY A 25 3.15 1.83 -8.93
N SER A 26 2.58 2.25 -7.82
CA SER A 26 1.89 1.37 -6.87
C SER A 26 0.52 0.94 -7.40
N ASN A 27 -0.01 -0.19 -6.91
CA ASN A 27 -1.31 -0.68 -7.35
C ASN A 27 -2.47 0.06 -6.67
N VAL A 28 -2.84 1.22 -7.21
CA VAL A 28 -3.90 2.10 -6.67
C VAL A 28 -5.21 1.35 -6.44
N SER A 29 -5.69 0.59 -7.44
CA SER A 29 -6.97 -0.13 -7.36
C SER A 29 -7.01 -1.20 -6.27
N LEU A 30 -5.89 -1.90 -6.04
CA LEU A 30 -5.78 -2.83 -4.91
C LEU A 30 -6.01 -2.11 -3.58
N TYR A 31 -5.39 -0.94 -3.40
CA TYR A 31 -5.50 -0.20 -2.15
C TYR A 31 -6.87 0.42 -1.93
N GLU A 32 -7.52 0.92 -2.98
CA GLU A 32 -8.92 1.34 -2.93
C GLU A 32 -9.82 0.20 -2.45
N GLU A 33 -9.66 -1.00 -3.02
CA GLU A 33 -10.47 -2.18 -2.67
C GLU A 33 -10.27 -2.58 -1.20
N VAL A 34 -9.02 -2.78 -0.77
CA VAL A 34 -8.77 -3.34 0.57
C VAL A 34 -9.06 -2.33 1.68
N CYS A 35 -8.81 -1.04 1.46
CA CYS A 35 -9.13 -0.01 2.43
C CYS A 35 -10.65 0.18 2.55
N ALA A 36 -11.40 0.10 1.44
CA ALA A 36 -12.86 0.15 1.48
C ALA A 36 -13.46 -1.10 2.16
N ARG A 37 -12.89 -2.28 1.92
CA ARG A 37 -13.37 -3.55 2.51
C ARG A 37 -13.07 -3.66 4.01
N TYR A 38 -11.96 -3.10 4.48
CA TYR A 38 -11.53 -3.19 5.87
C TYR A 38 -11.18 -1.82 6.46
N PRO A 39 -12.17 -0.91 6.62
CA PRO A 39 -11.94 0.47 7.06
C PRO A 39 -11.37 0.58 8.49
N GLN A 40 -11.48 -0.48 9.30
CA GLN A 40 -10.90 -0.56 10.64
C GLN A 40 -9.41 -0.91 10.66
N VAL A 41 -8.82 -1.26 9.52
CA VAL A 41 -7.40 -1.63 9.37
C VAL A 41 -6.64 -0.49 8.71
N ALA A 42 -5.54 -0.06 9.31
CA ALA A 42 -4.62 0.90 8.74
C ALA A 42 -3.64 0.21 7.79
N PHE A 43 -3.92 0.27 6.49
CA PHE A 43 -3.03 -0.28 5.46
C PHE A 43 -1.85 0.64 5.16
N GLN A 44 -0.70 0.03 4.91
CA GLN A 44 0.48 0.65 4.35
C GLN A 44 0.69 0.05 2.96
N SER A 45 0.71 0.90 1.94
CA SER A 45 1.02 0.45 0.59
C SER A 45 2.51 0.14 0.45
N SER A 46 2.84 -0.88 -0.34
CA SER A 46 4.21 -1.26 -0.65
C SER A 46 4.32 -1.79 -2.08
N GLY A 47 5.47 -1.53 -2.72
CA GLY A 47 5.76 -1.91 -4.09
C GLY A 47 5.40 -0.83 -5.12
N GLY A 48 6.30 -0.64 -6.09
CA GLY A 48 6.04 0.11 -7.32
C GLY A 48 6.38 1.60 -7.32
N ILE A 49 6.51 2.26 -6.15
CA ILE A 49 6.81 3.70 -6.12
C ILE A 49 8.12 3.99 -6.87
N GLY A 50 8.02 4.79 -7.93
CA GLY A 50 9.11 5.31 -8.75
C GLY A 50 9.37 6.79 -8.52
N ASP A 51 8.30 7.57 -8.33
CA ASP A 51 8.41 9.02 -8.10
C ASP A 51 7.35 9.57 -7.12
N ILE A 52 7.31 10.90 -6.98
CA ILE A 52 6.34 11.57 -6.11
C ILE A 52 4.90 11.54 -6.64
N ASN A 53 4.71 11.39 -7.95
CA ASN A 53 3.39 11.28 -8.56
C ASN A 53 2.74 9.95 -8.20
N ASP A 54 3.53 8.87 -8.09
CA ASP A 54 3.02 7.58 -7.61
C ASP A 54 2.51 7.66 -6.17
N VAL A 55 3.17 8.46 -5.32
CA VAL A 55 2.69 8.73 -3.96
C VAL A 55 1.41 9.57 -4.02
N ALA A 56 1.34 10.57 -4.91
CA ALA A 56 0.16 11.40 -5.08
C ALA A 56 -1.05 10.58 -5.60
N ALA A 57 -0.82 9.58 -6.45
CA ALA A 57 -1.86 8.69 -6.97
C ALA A 57 -2.52 7.82 -5.89
N LEU A 58 -1.85 7.63 -4.74
CA LEU A 58 -2.43 6.93 -3.60
C LEU A 58 -3.33 7.81 -2.72
N ARG A 59 -3.42 9.12 -2.99
CA ARG A 59 -4.36 10.00 -2.29
C ARG A 59 -5.79 9.55 -2.56
N GLY A 60 -6.60 9.48 -1.50
CA GLY A 60 -8.01 9.07 -1.61
C GLY A 60 -8.24 7.56 -1.55
N THR A 61 -7.21 6.73 -1.70
CA THR A 61 -7.34 5.26 -1.59
C THR A 61 -7.68 4.77 -0.18
N GLY A 62 -7.37 5.56 0.86
CA GLY A 62 -7.58 5.21 2.26
C GLY A 62 -6.34 4.65 2.97
N VAL A 63 -5.23 4.42 2.27
CA VAL A 63 -3.98 3.98 2.90
C VAL A 63 -3.51 4.99 3.95
N ARG A 64 -2.93 4.46 5.03
CA ARG A 64 -2.44 5.23 6.19
C ARG A 64 -0.92 5.37 6.22
N GLY A 65 -0.22 4.72 5.29
CA GLY A 65 1.20 4.88 5.05
C GLY A 65 1.56 4.43 3.64
N VAL A 66 2.70 4.92 3.15
CA VAL A 66 3.27 4.54 1.85
C VAL A 66 4.73 4.15 2.08
N ILE A 67 5.09 2.92 1.72
CA ILE A 67 6.45 2.41 1.81
C ILE A 67 7.18 2.72 0.51
N VAL A 68 8.26 3.49 0.60
CA VAL A 68 9.12 3.84 -0.54
C VAL A 68 10.47 3.16 -0.34
N GLY A 69 10.75 2.16 -1.18
CA GLY A 69 12.01 1.41 -1.15
C GLY A 69 12.97 1.89 -2.23
N ARG A 70 12.96 1.19 -3.37
CA ARG A 70 13.90 1.35 -4.48
C ARG A 70 14.07 2.81 -4.95
N ALA A 71 12.96 3.53 -5.19
CA ALA A 71 13.02 4.94 -5.59
C ALA A 71 13.76 5.86 -4.61
N PHE A 72 13.76 5.52 -3.32
CA PHE A 72 14.46 6.31 -2.30
C PHE A 72 15.96 5.98 -2.24
N THR A 73 16.33 4.71 -2.44
CA THR A 73 17.72 4.27 -2.32
C THR A 73 18.55 4.49 -3.58
N GLY A 74 17.91 4.79 -4.72
CA GLY A 74 18.59 5.00 -6.01
C GLY A 74 19.28 3.74 -6.55
N ARG A 75 18.87 2.56 -6.09
CA ARG A 75 19.34 1.24 -6.56
C ARG A 75 18.30 0.54 -7.40
#